data_AF-R9LSJ1-F1
#
_entry.id   AF-R9LSJ1-F1
#
_cell.length_a   1.000
_cell.length_b   1.000
_cell.length_c   1.000
_cell.angle_alpha   90.00
_cell.angle_beta   90.00
_cell.angle_gamma   90.00
#
_symmetry.space_group_name_H-M   'P 1'
#
loop_
_entity.id
_entity.type
_entity.pdbx_description
1 polymer ?
#
loop_
_entity_poly.entity_id
_entity_poly.type
_entity_poly.pdbx_seq_one_letter_code
_entity_poly.pdbx_strand_id
1 'polypeptide(L)'
;MSRRQIWAEMKSLCEKAGVAPSKVFPHNLRHLFAQTFYRVCRDVAKLADVLGHSSIETTRLYLISTEAEHVRQMERMGLIC
;
A
#
# COMPACT_ATOMS: atom_id res chain seq x y z
N MET A 1 4.01 6.41 22.96
CA MET A 1 2.86 7.03 22.26
C MET A 1 1.64 6.15 22.39
N SER A 2 0.45 6.73 22.62
CA SER A 2 -0.79 5.94 22.71
C SER A 2 -1.46 5.77 21.35
N ARG A 3 -2.20 4.68 21.14
CA ARG A 3 -2.98 4.44 19.90
C ARG A 3 -3.93 5.59 19.55
N ARG A 4 -4.47 6.26 20.57
CA ARG A 4 -5.34 7.44 20.43
C ARG A 4 -4.59 8.64 19.82
N GLN A 5 -3.35 8.83 20.23
CA GLN A 5 -2.54 9.97 19.78
C GLN A 5 -2.14 9.81 18.31
N ILE A 6 -1.73 8.60 17.89
CA ILE A 6 -1.48 8.27 16.48
C ILE A 6 -2.73 8.51 15.64
N TRP A 7 -3.91 8.14 16.14
CA TRP A 7 -5.16 8.36 15.42
C TRP A 7 -5.49 9.86 15.25
N ALA A 8 -5.25 10.66 16.28
CA ALA A 8 -5.46 12.11 16.23
C ALA A 8 -4.51 12.79 15.23
N GLU A 9 -3.23 12.41 15.24
CA GLU A 9 -2.23 12.92 14.30
C GLU A 9 -2.55 12.52 12.86
N MET A 10 -2.95 11.26 12.63
CA MET A 10 -3.39 10.80 11.31
C MET A 10 -4.57 11.61 10.80
N LYS A 11 -5.60 11.85 11.64
CA LYS A 11 -6.76 12.67 11.24
C LYS A 11 -6.38 14.11 10.90
N SER A 12 -5.48 14.72 11.68
CA SER A 12 -4.99 16.08 11.39
C SER A 12 -4.22 16.16 10.06
N LEU A 13 -3.48 15.10 9.70
CA LEU A 13 -2.82 15.01 8.40
C LEU A 13 -3.83 14.90 7.24
N CYS A 14 -4.98 14.24 7.44
CA CYS A 14 -6.04 14.13 6.43
C CYS A 14 -6.62 15.49 6.06
N GLU A 15 -6.91 16.32 7.06
CA GLU A 15 -7.46 17.66 6.86
C GLU A 15 -6.51 18.52 6.03
N LYS A 16 -5.21 18.43 6.33
CA LYS A 16 -4.16 19.13 5.56
C LYS A 16 -4.02 18.59 4.14
N ALA A 17 -4.20 17.28 3.94
CA ALA A 17 -4.07 16.61 2.65
C ALA A 17 -5.35 16.64 1.80
N GLY A 18 -6.48 17.17 2.32
CA GLY A 18 -7.77 17.16 1.63
C GLY A 18 -8.37 15.76 1.46
N VAL A 19 -8.00 14.80 2.29
CA VAL A 19 -8.46 13.41 2.21
C VAL A 19 -9.59 13.17 3.20
N ALA A 20 -10.64 12.45 2.77
CA ALA A 20 -11.76 12.09 3.65
C ALA A 20 -11.26 11.34 4.91
N PRO A 21 -11.54 11.84 6.14
CA PRO A 21 -11.06 11.22 7.37
C PRO A 21 -11.53 9.78 7.57
N SER A 22 -12.67 9.41 6.98
CA SER A 22 -13.23 8.05 7.00
C SER A 22 -12.33 7.04 6.27
N LYS A 23 -11.49 7.49 5.34
CA LYS A 23 -10.55 6.65 4.59
C LYS A 23 -9.19 6.54 5.27
N VAL A 24 -8.92 7.27 6.34
CA VAL A 24 -7.59 7.29 6.96
C VAL A 24 -7.62 6.60 8.30
N PHE A 25 -7.11 5.38 8.28
CA PHE A 25 -6.92 4.52 9.44
C PHE A 25 -5.66 3.68 9.22
N PRO A 26 -5.04 3.16 10.30
CA PRO A 26 -3.72 2.52 10.24
C PRO A 26 -3.59 1.41 9.18
N HIS A 27 -4.66 0.60 9.01
CA HIS A 27 -4.64 -0.48 8.03
C HIS A 27 -4.64 0.04 6.59
N ASN A 28 -5.44 1.07 6.27
CA ASN A 28 -5.44 1.65 4.92
C ASN A 28 -4.09 2.31 4.58
N LEU A 29 -3.46 2.97 5.55
CA LEU A 29 -2.14 3.55 5.37
C LEU A 29 -1.07 2.47 5.13
N ARG A 30 -1.15 1.34 5.84
CA ARG A 30 -0.27 0.18 5.62
C ARG A 30 -0.44 -0.40 4.22
N HIS A 31 -1.68 -0.48 3.71
CA HIS A 31 -1.96 -0.87 2.32
C HIS A 31 -1.36 0.09 1.31
N LEU A 32 -1.59 1.39 1.48
CA LEU A 32 -1.06 2.42 0.59
C LEU A 32 0.48 2.41 0.56
N PHE A 33 1.12 2.25 1.72
CA PHE A 33 2.57 2.13 1.82
C PHE A 33 3.07 0.89 1.06
N ALA A 34 2.46 -0.27 1.27
CA ALA A 34 2.86 -1.51 0.62
C ALA A 34 2.75 -1.42 -0.91
N GLN A 35 1.62 -0.89 -1.42
CA GLN A 35 1.43 -0.66 -2.85
C GLN A 35 2.45 0.34 -3.41
N THR A 36 2.66 1.47 -2.73
CA THR A 36 3.59 2.52 -3.20
C THR A 36 5.03 2.02 -3.22
N PHE A 37 5.47 1.35 -2.16
CA PHE A 37 6.80 0.76 -2.06
C PHE A 37 7.04 -0.25 -3.19
N TYR A 38 6.07 -1.14 -3.44
CA TYR A 38 6.19 -2.11 -4.52
C TYR A 38 6.18 -1.47 -5.92
N ARG A 39 5.41 -0.41 -6.15
CA ARG A 39 5.43 0.31 -7.44
C ARG A 39 6.81 0.90 -7.77
N VAL A 40 7.57 1.30 -6.75
CA VAL A 40 8.92 1.87 -6.91
C VAL A 40 9.99 0.78 -6.94
N CYS A 41 10.00 -0.12 -5.96
CA CYS A 41 11.08 -1.10 -5.78
C CYS A 41 10.86 -2.41 -6.55
N ARG A 42 9.60 -2.76 -6.85
CA ARG A 42 9.19 -4.05 -7.44
C ARG A 42 9.77 -5.29 -6.75
N ASP A 43 10.03 -5.19 -5.45
CA ASP A 43 10.64 -6.24 -4.65
C ASP A 43 9.72 -6.60 -3.48
N VAL A 44 9.08 -7.77 -3.60
CA VAL A 44 8.13 -8.28 -2.59
C VAL A 44 8.82 -8.84 -1.36
N ALA A 45 10.07 -9.31 -1.48
CA ALA A 45 10.83 -9.85 -0.37
C ALA A 45 11.27 -8.72 0.56
N LYS A 46 11.85 -7.65 0.01
CA LYS A 46 12.17 -6.44 0.78
C LYS A 46 10.93 -5.81 1.41
N LEU A 47 9.80 -5.82 0.71
CA LEU A 47 8.56 -5.32 1.29
C LEU A 47 8.11 -6.16 2.50
N ALA A 48 8.25 -7.48 2.45
CA ALA A 48 7.95 -8.36 3.57
C ALA A 48 8.87 -8.07 4.77
N ASP A 49 10.17 -7.87 4.54
CA ASP A 49 11.14 -7.52 5.57
C ASP A 49 10.81 -6.16 6.23
N VAL A 50 10.50 -5.14 5.42
CA VAL A 50 10.13 -3.79 5.90
C VAL A 50 8.83 -3.81 6.71
N LEU A 51 7.88 -4.67 6.34
CA LEU A 51 6.61 -4.82 7.06
C LEU A 51 6.72 -5.78 8.27
N GLY A 52 7.84 -6.47 8.43
CA GLY A 52 8.06 -7.47 9.47
C GLY A 52 7.17 -8.71 9.33
N HIS A 53 6.79 -9.07 8.11
CA HIS A 53 5.98 -10.26 7.86
C HIS A 53 6.86 -11.51 7.84
N SER A 54 6.53 -12.49 8.67
CA SER A 54 7.17 -13.81 8.66
C SER A 54 6.83 -14.65 7.43
N SER A 55 5.82 -14.24 6.64
CA SER A 55 5.42 -14.89 5.39
C SER A 55 5.23 -13.89 4.27
N ILE A 56 5.82 -14.20 3.11
CA ILE A 56 5.64 -13.46 1.85
C ILE A 56 4.17 -13.49 1.39
N GLU A 57 3.42 -14.55 1.74
CA GLU A 57 2.02 -14.70 1.35
C GLU A 57 1.13 -13.59 1.95
N THR A 58 1.40 -13.20 3.20
CA THR A 58 0.71 -12.07 3.85
C THR A 58 1.03 -10.75 3.15
N THR A 59 2.22 -10.62 2.56
CA THR A 59 2.61 -9.46 1.73
C THR A 59 1.94 -9.49 0.36
N ARG A 60 1.72 -10.66 -0.25
CA ARG A 60 1.00 -10.78 -1.53
C ARG A 60 -0.44 -10.28 -1.45
N LEU A 61 -1.11 -10.41 -0.30
CA LEU A 61 -2.46 -9.88 -0.10
C LEU A 61 -2.54 -8.35 -0.31
N TYR A 62 -1.47 -7.61 0.00
CA TYR A 62 -1.36 -6.17 -0.25
C TYR A 62 -1.09 -5.83 -1.72
N LEU A 63 -0.62 -6.82 -2.47
CA LEU A 63 -0.25 -6.73 -3.88
C LEU A 63 -1.24 -7.44 -4.79
N ILE A 64 -2.44 -7.79 -4.30
CA ILE A 64 -3.53 -8.25 -5.17
C ILE A 64 -3.80 -7.10 -6.13
N SER A 65 -3.14 -7.18 -7.27
CA SER A 65 -3.18 -6.22 -8.35
C SER A 65 -4.60 -6.23 -8.86
N THR A 66 -5.14 -5.03 -9.04
CA THR A 66 -6.35 -4.89 -9.84
C THR A 66 -6.08 -5.44 -11.23
N GLU A 67 -7.11 -5.99 -11.89
CA GLU A 67 -7.01 -6.48 -13.27
C GLU A 67 -6.36 -5.43 -14.21
N ALA A 68 -6.66 -4.15 -13.97
CA ALA A 68 -6.08 -3.01 -14.67
C ALA A 68 -4.54 -2.87 -14.50
N GLU A 69 -3.96 -3.43 -13.45
CA GLU A 69 -2.51 -3.41 -13.24
C GLU A 69 -1.80 -4.55 -13.98
N HIS A 70 -2.45 -5.71 -14.12
CA HIS A 70 -1.99 -6.80 -14.99
C HIS A 70 -2.04 -6.39 -16.46
N VAL A 71 -3.15 -5.79 -16.89
CA VAL A 71 -3.30 -5.25 -18.26
C VAL A 71 -2.18 -4.27 -18.57
N ARG A 72 -1.91 -3.29 -17.68
CA ARG A 72 -0.79 -2.33 -17.86
C ARG A 72 0.61 -2.95 -17.81
N GLN A 73 0.78 -4.14 -17.25
CA GLN A 73 2.04 -4.86 -17.35
C GLN A 73 2.17 -5.57 -18.70
N MET A 74 1.09 -6.21 -19.16
CA MET A 74 1.07 -6.89 -20.45
C MET A 74 1.17 -5.90 -21.62
N GLU A 75 0.54 -4.72 -21.54
CA GLU A 75 0.74 -3.60 -22.49
C GLU A 75 2.21 -3.17 -22.53
N ARG A 76 2.85 -3.02 -21.36
CA ARG A 76 4.29 -2.66 -21.29
C ARG A 76 5.22 -3.74 -21.80
N MET A 77 4.80 -4.99 -21.80
CA MET A 77 5.53 -6.11 -22.39
C MET A 77 5.22 -6.28 -23.89
N GLY A 78 4.31 -5.47 -24.47
CA GLY A 78 3.89 -5.58 -25.86
C GLY A 78 3.09 -6.85 -26.17
N LEU A 79 2.50 -7.48 -25.14
CA LEU A 79 1.76 -8.74 -25.26
C LEU A 79 0.28 -8.53 -25.58
N ILE A 80 -0.21 -7.31 -25.43
CA ILE A 80 -1.56 -6.87 -25.79
C ILE A 80 -1.48 -5.42 -26.30
N CYS A 81 -2.33 -5.12 -27.28
CA CYS A 81 -2.42 -3.82 -27.96
C CYS A 81 -3.40 -2.88 -27.27
#